data_AF-A0A7C1FAI6-F1
#
_entry.id   AF-A0A7C1FAI6-F1
#
_cell.length_a   1.000
_cell.length_b   1.000
_cell.length_c   1.000
_cell.angle_alpha   90.00
_cell.angle_beta   90.00
_cell.angle_gamma   90.00
#
_symmetry.space_group_name_H-M   'P 1'
#
loop_
_entity.id
_entity.type
_entity.pdbx_description
1 polymer ?
#
loop_
_entity_poly.entity_id
_entity_poly.type
_entity_poly.pdbx_seq_one_letter_code
_entity_poly.pdbx_strand_id
1 'polypeptide(L)'
;MDKTQPSATSFRISVPLVLIVITAILFALALIAPLWVSAQPAAQEQPGDVIYGLVSIDGAEVRVGPDFAYNSLGRLPLNGSVVILGRAGDFYRSWDGRQWLEIEYGGGSAWVYARLIRTSVAFNSIFPTGRLLPRNNDGRVPDGFDLSTEVCDQWVGEYTRSGDFFAGDTALTVTYPGLTGANAYSVITISPSGLRTAFDSETTTAQILLEDLPNEAGTYTWRVAPYWTNSTYRYQWQQVCLLQTGGTFEKMLTGYPATATARAAAGQ
;
A
#
# COMPACT_ATOMS: atom_id res chain seq x y z
N MET A 1 14.77 52.24 75.37
CA MET A 1 13.91 51.32 76.13
C MET A 1 13.58 50.16 75.24
N ASP A 2 14.21 49.04 75.57
CA ASP A 2 13.90 47.63 75.34
C ASP A 2 12.71 47.26 74.44
N LYS A 3 12.96 46.39 73.45
CA LYS A 3 12.11 45.21 73.18
C LYS A 3 12.82 44.23 72.23
N THR A 4 13.54 43.30 72.86
CA THR A 4 13.43 41.83 72.68
C THR A 4 13.22 41.25 71.27
N GLN A 5 14.25 40.51 70.85
CA GLN A 5 14.30 39.52 69.79
C GLN A 5 13.46 38.26 70.11
N PRO A 6 13.00 37.49 69.10
CA PRO A 6 12.93 36.04 69.27
C PRO A 6 13.72 35.27 68.20
N SER A 7 14.42 34.25 68.68
CA SER A 7 15.28 33.32 67.95
C SER A 7 14.49 32.39 67.02
N ALA A 8 14.95 32.21 65.79
CA ALA A 8 14.44 31.18 64.89
C ALA A 8 15.09 29.82 65.21
N THR A 9 14.24 28.88 65.59
CA THR A 9 14.57 27.47 65.89
C THR A 9 14.90 26.72 64.61
N SER A 10 16.11 26.16 64.52
CA SER A 10 16.56 25.35 63.37
C SER A 10 15.87 23.97 63.38
N PHE A 11 15.03 23.69 62.39
CA PHE A 11 14.42 22.38 62.18
C PHE A 11 15.41 21.49 61.41
N ARG A 12 16.05 20.53 62.09
CA ARG A 12 16.92 19.53 61.45
C ARG A 12 16.04 18.39 60.93
N ILE A 13 15.85 18.31 59.62
CA ILE A 13 15.22 17.16 58.96
C ILE A 13 16.24 16.03 58.91
N SER A 14 15.93 14.92 59.59
CA SER A 14 16.73 13.70 59.59
C SER A 14 16.65 13.03 58.21
N VAL A 15 17.77 13.05 57.49
CA VAL A 15 18.00 12.48 56.15
C VAL A 15 17.48 11.03 55.94
N PRO A 16 17.48 10.09 56.91
CA PRO A 16 17.01 8.73 56.64
C PRO A 16 15.49 8.60 56.46
N LEU A 17 14.68 9.56 56.93
CA LEU A 17 13.21 9.48 56.84
C LEU A 17 12.69 9.87 55.44
N VAL A 18 13.39 10.79 54.76
CA VAL A 18 13.02 11.27 53.42
C VAL A 18 13.32 10.20 52.36
N LEU A 19 14.40 9.43 52.53
CA LEU A 19 14.79 8.40 51.57
C LEU A 19 13.79 7.23 51.56
N ILE A 20 13.29 6.80 52.72
CA ILE A 20 12.36 5.67 52.86
C ILE A 20 11.00 5.99 52.20
N VAL A 21 10.49 7.21 52.37
CA VAL A 21 9.22 7.65 51.77
C VAL A 21 9.33 7.74 50.24
N ILE A 22 10.48 8.19 49.70
CA ILE A 22 10.70 8.25 48.25
C ILE A 22 10.78 6.84 47.63
N THR A 23 11.45 5.88 48.28
CA THR A 23 11.47 4.49 47.80
C THR A 23 10.10 3.80 47.86
N ALA A 24 9.28 4.08 48.87
CA ALA A 24 7.95 3.50 48.98
C ALA A 24 6.99 4.05 47.90
N ILE A 25 7.11 5.33 47.54
CA ILE A 25 6.33 5.95 46.46
C ILE A 25 6.77 5.42 45.08
N LEU A 26 8.08 5.23 44.86
CA LEU A 26 8.60 4.65 43.60
C LEU A 26 8.21 3.18 43.41
N PHE A 27 8.13 2.39 44.49
CA PHE A 27 7.69 0.99 44.41
C PHE A 27 6.17 0.85 44.21
N ALA A 28 5.36 1.77 44.76
CA ALA A 28 3.92 1.80 44.52
C ALA A 28 3.56 2.25 43.08
N LEU A 29 4.37 3.11 42.45
CA LEU A 29 4.19 3.53 41.06
C LEU A 29 4.59 2.45 40.04
N ALA A 30 5.47 1.51 40.39
CA ALA A 30 5.90 0.42 39.50
C ALA A 30 4.92 -0.76 39.42
N LEU A 31 3.94 -0.85 40.34
CA LEU A 31 2.96 -1.95 40.40
C LEU A 31 1.64 -1.67 39.65
N ILE A 32 1.50 -0.52 38.98
CA ILE A 32 0.34 -0.17 38.14
C ILE A 32 0.70 -0.27 36.63
N ALA A 33 1.90 -0.74 36.30
CA ALA A 33 2.50 -0.59 34.97
C ALA A 33 2.54 -1.86 34.09
N PRO A 34 1.48 -2.70 34.03
CA PRO A 34 1.22 -3.35 32.75
C PRO A 34 -0.28 -3.60 32.49
N LEU A 35 -1.06 -2.55 32.24
CA LEU A 35 -2.38 -2.67 31.59
C LEU A 35 -2.62 -1.58 30.53
N TRP A 36 -1.52 -1.14 29.90
CA TRP A 36 -1.57 -0.31 28.69
C TRP A 36 -0.66 -0.94 27.64
N VAL A 37 -0.86 -2.23 27.37
CA VAL A 37 -0.61 -2.71 26.00
C VAL A 37 -1.69 -2.02 25.20
N SER A 38 -1.35 -0.87 24.63
CA SER A 38 -2.16 -0.21 23.62
C SER A 38 -2.53 -1.27 22.60
N ALA A 39 -3.81 -1.64 22.57
CA ALA A 39 -4.43 -2.09 21.34
C ALA A 39 -4.13 -0.96 20.34
N GLN A 40 -3.13 -1.16 19.50
CA GLN A 40 -2.87 -0.28 18.39
C GLN A 40 -4.18 -0.29 17.60
N PRO A 41 -4.91 0.83 17.49
CA PRO A 41 -5.99 0.88 16.52
C PRO A 41 -5.34 0.50 15.20
N ALA A 42 -5.94 -0.44 14.47
CA ALA A 42 -5.63 -0.66 13.06
C ALA A 42 -5.46 0.73 12.44
N ALA A 43 -4.31 0.99 11.80
CA ALA A 43 -3.98 2.28 11.24
C ALA A 43 -5.22 2.87 10.56
N GLN A 44 -5.89 3.80 11.24
CA GLN A 44 -6.99 4.52 10.63
C GLN A 44 -6.30 5.37 9.59
N GLU A 45 -6.53 5.07 8.31
CA GLU A 45 -6.23 5.97 7.21
C GLU A 45 -6.81 7.33 7.60
N GLN A 46 -5.92 8.23 7.99
CA GLN A 46 -6.26 9.59 8.28
C GLN A 46 -6.91 10.13 6.99
N PRO A 47 -8.15 10.67 7.03
CA PRO A 47 -8.76 11.18 5.82
C PRO A 47 -7.81 12.22 5.25
N GLY A 48 -7.24 11.90 4.08
CA GLY A 48 -6.36 12.83 3.39
C GLY A 48 -7.10 14.15 3.19
N ASP A 49 -6.41 15.27 3.38
CA ASP A 49 -6.97 16.58 3.08
C ASP A 49 -7.61 16.53 1.69
N VAL A 50 -8.87 16.95 1.59
CA VAL A 50 -9.59 16.96 0.31
C VAL A 50 -8.82 17.82 -0.68
N ILE A 51 -8.41 17.21 -1.79
CA ILE A 51 -7.64 17.88 -2.84
C ILE A 51 -8.64 18.47 -3.83
N TYR A 52 -8.55 19.77 -4.09
CA TYR A 52 -9.39 20.45 -5.05
C TYR A 52 -8.61 20.79 -6.32
N GLY A 53 -9.30 20.77 -7.46
CA GLY A 53 -8.79 21.17 -8.75
C GLY A 53 -9.66 22.27 -9.38
N LEU A 54 -9.03 23.32 -9.91
CA LEU A 54 -9.70 24.35 -10.70
C LEU A 54 -9.48 24.08 -12.19
N VAL A 55 -10.57 23.97 -12.95
CA VAL A 55 -10.54 23.79 -14.40
C VAL A 55 -10.05 25.06 -15.09
N SER A 56 -8.96 24.94 -15.85
CA SER A 56 -8.24 26.09 -16.42
C SER A 56 -8.60 26.43 -17.87
N ILE A 57 -9.35 25.56 -18.54
CA ILE A 57 -9.75 25.70 -19.95
C ILE A 57 -11.21 25.27 -20.07
N ASP A 58 -11.98 25.96 -20.91
CA ASP A 58 -13.37 25.59 -21.18
C ASP A 58 -13.45 24.29 -22.00
N GLY A 59 -14.40 23.43 -21.64
CA GLY A 59 -14.61 22.16 -22.34
C GLY A 59 -13.53 21.11 -22.07
N ALA A 60 -12.90 21.12 -20.89
CA ALA A 60 -11.90 20.11 -20.52
C ALA A 60 -12.52 18.72 -20.52
N GLU A 61 -11.99 17.82 -21.35
CA GLU A 61 -12.58 16.51 -21.58
C GLU A 61 -12.39 15.57 -20.39
N VAL A 62 -13.48 14.90 -20.00
CA VAL A 62 -13.52 13.88 -18.96
C VAL A 62 -13.65 12.52 -19.63
N ARG A 63 -12.87 11.55 -19.18
CA ARG A 63 -12.75 10.23 -19.79
C ARG A 63 -12.95 9.13 -18.77
N VAL A 64 -13.26 7.95 -19.29
CA VAL A 64 -13.44 6.73 -18.51
C VAL A 64 -12.16 6.30 -17.79
N GLY A 65 -10.98 6.53 -18.37
CA GLY A 65 -9.69 6.12 -17.82
C GLY A 65 -8.56 7.09 -18.16
N PRO A 66 -7.35 6.89 -17.59
CA PRO A 66 -6.22 7.82 -17.67
C PRO A 66 -5.45 7.74 -19.01
N ASP A 67 -6.15 7.87 -20.13
CA ASP A 67 -5.55 7.84 -21.47
C ASP A 67 -6.47 8.47 -22.52
N PHE A 68 -5.89 9.00 -23.60
CA PHE A 68 -6.65 9.52 -24.73
C PHE A 68 -7.32 8.43 -25.58
N ALA A 69 -6.97 7.16 -25.37
CA ALA A 69 -7.65 6.03 -26.02
C ALA A 69 -9.01 5.69 -25.38
N TYR A 70 -9.22 6.04 -24.10
CA TYR A 70 -10.48 5.76 -23.42
C TYR A 70 -11.63 6.61 -23.96
N ASN A 71 -12.85 6.10 -23.84
CA ASN A 71 -14.05 6.83 -24.24
C ASN A 71 -14.24 8.13 -23.44
N SER A 72 -14.80 9.14 -24.11
CA SER A 72 -15.19 10.41 -23.50
C SER A 72 -16.51 10.27 -22.75
N LEU A 73 -16.57 10.77 -21.53
CA LEU A 73 -17.78 10.82 -20.70
C LEU A 73 -18.48 12.17 -20.79
N GLY A 74 -17.70 13.25 -20.97
CA GLY A 74 -18.24 14.59 -20.98
C GLY A 74 -17.16 15.66 -20.94
N ARG A 75 -17.55 16.87 -20.54
CA ARG A 75 -16.67 18.03 -20.48
C ARG A 75 -16.94 18.87 -19.25
N LEU A 76 -15.89 19.49 -18.72
CA LEU A 76 -15.95 20.41 -17.60
C LEU A 76 -15.92 21.87 -18.10
N PRO A 77 -16.70 22.77 -17.50
CA PRO A 77 -16.67 24.19 -17.84
C PRO A 77 -15.42 24.88 -17.25
N LEU A 78 -14.98 25.96 -17.89
CA LEU A 78 -13.95 26.84 -17.35
C LEU A 78 -14.31 27.32 -15.93
N ASN A 79 -13.31 27.36 -15.04
CA ASN A 79 -13.46 27.71 -13.62
C ASN A 79 -14.35 26.74 -12.81
N GLY A 80 -14.74 25.60 -13.38
CA GLY A 80 -15.33 24.51 -12.62
C GLY A 80 -14.38 24.04 -11.51
N SER A 81 -14.92 23.67 -10.36
CA SER A 81 -14.18 23.02 -9.29
C SER A 81 -14.44 21.52 -9.33
N VAL A 82 -13.40 20.72 -9.13
CA VAL A 82 -13.47 19.26 -9.02
C VAL A 82 -12.77 18.79 -7.75
N VAL A 83 -13.23 17.68 -7.21
CA VAL A 83 -12.53 16.95 -6.15
C VAL A 83 -11.58 15.97 -6.83
N ILE A 84 -10.31 15.96 -6.41
CA ILE A 84 -9.29 15.05 -6.92
C ILE A 84 -9.19 13.85 -6.00
N LEU A 85 -9.38 12.66 -6.56
CA LEU A 85 -9.33 11.38 -5.84
C LEU A 85 -7.95 10.73 -5.92
N GLY A 86 -7.23 10.97 -7.01
CA GLY A 86 -5.95 10.35 -7.26
C GLY A 86 -5.30 10.79 -8.56
N ARG A 87 -4.28 10.04 -8.98
CA ARG A 87 -3.56 10.28 -10.22
C ARG A 87 -3.11 9.01 -10.91
N ALA A 88 -2.76 9.16 -12.18
CA ALA A 88 -2.02 8.19 -12.96
C ALA A 88 -0.83 8.86 -13.67
N GLY A 89 0.28 8.13 -13.76
CA GLY A 89 1.56 8.64 -14.22
C GLY A 89 2.24 9.57 -13.21
N ASP A 90 3.53 9.83 -13.43
CA ASP A 90 4.34 10.75 -12.64
C ASP A 90 4.75 11.95 -13.50
N PHE A 91 4.92 13.11 -12.87
CA PHE A 91 5.54 14.27 -13.49
C PHE A 91 7.05 14.25 -13.22
N TYR A 92 7.88 14.11 -14.25
CA TYR A 92 9.34 14.13 -14.10
C TYR A 92 9.97 15.42 -14.62
N ARG A 93 9.80 15.72 -15.92
CA ARG A 93 10.42 16.90 -16.56
C ARG A 93 9.43 17.77 -17.33
N SER A 94 8.37 17.17 -17.87
CA SER A 94 7.44 17.84 -18.77
C SER A 94 6.09 17.14 -18.78
N TRP A 95 5.08 17.86 -19.24
CA TRP A 95 3.80 17.28 -19.65
C TRP A 95 3.99 16.50 -20.94
N ASP A 96 3.85 15.18 -20.88
CA ASP A 96 4.08 14.25 -22.01
C ASP A 96 2.81 13.44 -22.36
N GLY A 97 1.64 13.86 -21.85
CA GLY A 97 0.36 13.19 -22.09
C GLY A 97 0.08 12.03 -21.13
N ARG A 98 0.96 11.76 -20.17
CA ARG A 98 0.87 10.62 -19.26
C ARG A 98 0.39 10.98 -17.86
N GLN A 99 0.22 12.27 -17.56
CA GLN A 99 -0.24 12.73 -16.26
C GLN A 99 -1.75 12.94 -16.30
N TRP A 100 -2.47 12.15 -15.51
CA TRP A 100 -3.92 12.17 -15.42
C TRP A 100 -4.35 12.29 -13.97
N LEU A 101 -5.47 12.97 -13.75
CA LEU A 101 -6.11 13.11 -12.44
C LEU A 101 -7.41 12.32 -12.44
N GLU A 102 -7.59 11.53 -11.40
CA GLU A 102 -8.89 10.93 -11.10
C GLU A 102 -9.70 11.95 -10.30
N ILE A 103 -10.95 12.17 -10.71
CA ILE A 103 -11.85 13.17 -10.16
C ILE A 103 -13.19 12.56 -9.81
N GLU A 104 -13.88 13.18 -8.86
CA GLU A 104 -15.31 12.90 -8.65
C GLU A 104 -16.12 13.46 -9.83
N TYR A 105 -16.93 12.62 -10.46
CA TYR A 105 -17.74 12.99 -11.63
C TYR A 105 -18.99 12.12 -11.74
N GLY A 106 -20.17 12.74 -11.86
CA GLY A 106 -21.42 12.02 -12.12
C GLY A 106 -21.83 11.01 -11.06
N GLY A 107 -21.35 11.14 -9.81
CA GLY A 107 -21.61 10.20 -8.72
C GLY A 107 -20.63 9.03 -8.64
N GLY A 108 -19.61 8.99 -9.50
CA GLY A 108 -18.49 8.04 -9.45
C GLY A 108 -17.16 8.76 -9.64
N SER A 109 -16.16 8.03 -10.13
CA SER A 109 -14.88 8.61 -10.55
C SER A 109 -14.76 8.68 -12.07
N ALA A 110 -13.92 9.59 -12.54
CA ALA A 110 -13.54 9.72 -13.94
C ALA A 110 -12.16 10.38 -14.05
N TRP A 111 -11.63 10.48 -15.26
CA TRP A 111 -10.27 10.93 -15.51
C TRP A 111 -10.21 12.18 -16.37
N VAL A 112 -9.32 13.11 -16.01
CA VAL A 112 -9.05 14.32 -16.79
C VAL A 112 -7.55 14.49 -16.98
N TYR A 113 -7.15 14.99 -18.15
CA TYR A 113 -5.75 15.27 -18.42
C TYR A 113 -5.25 16.36 -17.47
N ALA A 114 -4.22 16.05 -16.69
CA ALA A 114 -3.84 16.83 -15.51
C ALA A 114 -3.45 18.28 -15.86
N ARG A 115 -2.92 18.53 -17.06
CA ARG A 115 -2.56 19.90 -17.52
C ARG A 115 -3.76 20.84 -17.60
N LEU A 116 -4.98 20.31 -17.69
CA LEU A 116 -6.21 21.10 -17.79
C LEU A 116 -6.70 21.59 -16.42
N ILE A 117 -6.15 21.07 -15.33
CA ILE A 117 -6.58 21.34 -13.96
C ILE A 117 -5.42 21.93 -13.15
N ARG A 118 -5.71 22.97 -12.36
CA ARG A 118 -4.79 23.51 -11.35
C ARG A 118 -5.15 22.91 -10.00
N THR A 119 -4.27 22.09 -9.44
CA THR A 119 -4.49 21.40 -8.16
C THR A 119 -4.04 22.23 -6.97
N SER A 120 -4.66 22.03 -5.80
CA SER A 120 -4.27 22.68 -4.53
C SER A 120 -2.94 22.15 -3.96
N VAL A 121 -2.46 21.01 -4.46
CA VAL A 121 -1.18 20.39 -4.09
C VAL A 121 -0.36 20.07 -5.34
N ALA A 122 0.93 19.78 -5.16
CA ALA A 122 1.79 19.34 -6.26
C ALA A 122 1.33 17.98 -6.82
N PHE A 123 1.39 17.81 -8.15
CA PHE A 123 0.91 16.60 -8.82
C PHE A 123 1.48 15.31 -8.24
N ASN A 124 2.80 15.21 -8.05
CA ASN A 124 3.43 13.99 -7.52
C ASN A 124 3.09 13.70 -6.05
N SER A 125 2.51 14.67 -5.32
CA SER A 125 2.03 14.49 -3.95
C SER A 125 0.63 13.88 -3.88
N ILE A 126 -0.08 13.80 -5.01
CA ILE A 126 -1.39 13.14 -5.12
C ILE A 126 -1.15 11.63 -5.14
N PHE A 127 -2.01 10.85 -4.47
CA PHE A 127 -1.84 9.40 -4.39
C PHE A 127 -2.09 8.73 -5.76
N PRO A 128 -1.24 7.79 -6.20
CA PRO A 128 -1.45 7.08 -7.45
C PRO A 128 -2.57 6.03 -7.31
N THR A 129 -3.67 6.23 -8.04
CA THR A 129 -4.84 5.35 -8.07
C THR A 129 -4.97 4.58 -9.38
N GLY A 130 -4.41 5.11 -10.47
CA GLY A 130 -4.52 4.52 -11.80
C GLY A 130 -3.20 4.11 -12.43
N ARG A 131 -3.31 3.41 -13.56
CA ARG A 131 -2.20 3.00 -14.43
C ARG A 131 -2.51 3.36 -15.87
N LEU A 132 -1.47 3.71 -16.61
CA LEU A 132 -1.59 4.05 -18.02
C LEU A 132 -1.76 2.78 -18.84
N LEU A 133 -2.52 2.88 -19.93
CA LEU A 133 -2.71 1.76 -20.83
C LEU A 133 -1.38 1.31 -21.45
N PRO A 134 -1.17 -0.01 -21.62
CA PRO A 134 0.02 -0.52 -22.28
C PRO A 134 0.09 -0.04 -23.73
N ARG A 135 1.30 0.01 -24.29
CA ARG A 135 1.56 0.36 -25.68
C ARG A 135 2.36 -0.71 -26.39
N ASN A 136 1.95 -1.08 -27.59
CA ASN A 136 2.74 -1.92 -28.48
C ASN A 136 3.89 -1.12 -29.14
N ASN A 137 4.65 -1.79 -30.01
CA ASN A 137 5.80 -1.18 -30.69
C ASN A 137 5.42 0.01 -31.58
N ASP A 138 4.17 0.09 -32.03
CA ASP A 138 3.63 1.18 -32.84
C ASP A 138 3.06 2.34 -31.98
N GLY A 139 3.21 2.25 -30.66
CA GLY A 139 2.69 3.25 -29.72
C GLY A 139 1.17 3.24 -29.55
N ARG A 140 0.49 2.20 -30.03
CA ARG A 140 -0.97 2.03 -29.89
C ARG A 140 -1.31 1.14 -28.69
N VAL A 141 -2.50 1.35 -28.15
CA VAL A 141 -3.08 0.39 -27.19
C VAL A 141 -3.29 -0.93 -27.94
N PRO A 142 -2.81 -2.06 -27.41
CA PRO A 142 -3.06 -3.38 -28.00
C PRO A 142 -4.56 -3.66 -28.13
N ASP A 143 -4.92 -4.43 -29.16
CA ASP A 143 -6.30 -4.92 -29.30
C ASP A 143 -6.66 -5.85 -28.13
N GLY A 144 -7.95 -5.91 -27.81
CA GLY A 144 -8.49 -6.78 -26.76
C GLY A 144 -8.81 -6.08 -25.45
N PHE A 145 -8.31 -4.86 -25.21
CA PHE A 145 -8.80 -4.05 -24.09
C PHE A 145 -10.17 -3.44 -24.42
N ASP A 146 -11.15 -3.65 -23.54
CA ASP A 146 -12.40 -2.89 -23.58
C ASP A 146 -12.17 -1.53 -22.93
N LEU A 147 -12.28 -0.46 -23.71
CA LEU A 147 -12.03 0.91 -23.30
C LEU A 147 -13.32 1.70 -23.00
N SER A 148 -14.47 1.00 -22.91
CA SER A 148 -15.75 1.58 -22.52
C SER A 148 -15.91 1.75 -21.01
N THR A 149 -15.12 1.01 -20.23
CA THR A 149 -14.98 1.13 -18.76
C THR A 149 -13.49 1.20 -18.41
N GLU A 150 -13.14 1.66 -17.20
CA GLU A 150 -11.74 1.66 -16.80
C GLU A 150 -11.26 0.21 -16.73
N VAL A 151 -10.14 -0.10 -17.40
CA VAL A 151 -9.67 -1.49 -17.53
C VAL A 151 -9.49 -2.16 -16.16
N CYS A 152 -9.09 -1.42 -15.14
CA CYS A 152 -8.89 -1.99 -13.80
C CYS A 152 -10.19 -2.26 -13.03
N ASP A 153 -11.28 -1.58 -13.35
CA ASP A 153 -12.60 -1.88 -12.78
C ASP A 153 -13.18 -3.19 -13.31
N GLN A 154 -12.68 -3.67 -14.46
CA GLN A 154 -13.05 -4.97 -15.02
C GLN A 154 -12.33 -6.13 -14.33
N TRP A 155 -11.28 -5.86 -13.55
CA TRP A 155 -10.49 -6.88 -12.88
C TRP A 155 -11.11 -7.28 -11.54
N VAL A 156 -12.23 -8.00 -11.64
CA VAL A 156 -13.05 -8.45 -10.51
C VAL A 156 -13.11 -9.97 -10.43
N GLY A 157 -13.14 -10.49 -9.21
CA GLY A 157 -13.29 -11.93 -8.95
C GLY A 157 -12.57 -12.37 -7.67
N GLU A 158 -12.50 -13.67 -7.47
CA GLU A 158 -11.95 -14.26 -6.25
C GLU A 158 -10.46 -14.53 -6.34
N TYR A 159 -9.78 -14.29 -5.23
CA TYR A 159 -8.39 -14.65 -4.99
C TYR A 159 -8.36 -15.82 -4.04
N THR A 160 -7.77 -16.94 -4.45
CA THR A 160 -7.71 -18.12 -3.60
C THR A 160 -6.28 -18.62 -3.47
N ARG A 161 -6.03 -19.35 -2.38
CA ARG A 161 -4.75 -19.99 -2.07
C ARG A 161 -5.02 -21.39 -1.56
N SER A 162 -4.25 -22.35 -2.05
CA SER A 162 -4.24 -23.73 -1.56
C SER A 162 -2.81 -24.17 -1.23
N GLY A 163 -2.71 -25.12 -0.30
CA GLY A 163 -1.46 -25.55 0.30
C GLY A 163 -1.14 -24.83 1.62
N ASP A 164 -0.21 -25.41 2.37
CA ASP A 164 0.30 -24.91 3.63
C ASP A 164 1.74 -25.37 3.88
N PHE A 165 2.66 -24.40 3.96
CA PHE A 165 4.06 -24.69 4.26
C PHE A 165 4.24 -25.30 5.66
N PHE A 166 3.38 -25.02 6.63
CA PHE A 166 3.42 -25.67 7.95
C PHE A 166 2.97 -27.12 7.92
N ALA A 167 2.15 -27.50 6.93
CA ALA A 167 1.78 -28.89 6.68
C ALA A 167 2.86 -29.69 5.92
N GLY A 168 3.97 -29.03 5.55
CA GLY A 168 5.09 -29.64 4.83
C GLY A 168 5.02 -29.53 3.30
N ASP A 169 4.04 -28.78 2.77
CA ASP A 169 4.02 -28.48 1.34
C ASP A 169 5.26 -27.66 0.95
N THR A 170 5.75 -27.84 -0.27
CA THR A 170 6.88 -27.06 -0.82
C THR A 170 6.43 -25.98 -1.80
N ALA A 171 5.14 -25.96 -2.14
CA ALA A 171 4.54 -24.98 -3.03
C ALA A 171 3.13 -24.62 -2.56
N LEU A 172 2.76 -23.34 -2.67
CA LEU A 172 1.38 -22.88 -2.56
C LEU A 172 0.85 -22.60 -3.96
N THR A 173 -0.36 -23.03 -4.25
CA THR A 173 -1.04 -22.66 -5.51
C THR A 173 -2.01 -21.53 -5.24
N VAL A 174 -1.83 -20.41 -5.94
CA VAL A 174 -2.73 -19.26 -5.88
C VAL A 174 -3.48 -19.11 -7.20
N THR A 175 -4.75 -18.71 -7.12
CA THR A 175 -5.58 -18.36 -8.26
C THR A 175 -6.14 -16.96 -8.10
N TYR A 176 -6.38 -16.29 -9.22
CA TYR A 176 -6.83 -14.90 -9.28
C TYR A 176 -7.66 -14.66 -10.55
N PRO A 177 -8.53 -13.63 -10.60
CA PRO A 177 -9.30 -13.35 -11.81
C PRO A 177 -8.37 -12.97 -12.97
N GLY A 178 -8.79 -13.34 -14.18
CA GLY A 178 -8.16 -12.84 -15.40
C GLY A 178 -8.59 -11.41 -15.69
N LEU A 179 -7.71 -10.64 -16.31
CA LEU A 179 -8.01 -9.33 -16.87
C LEU A 179 -7.99 -9.41 -18.40
N THR A 180 -9.08 -9.01 -19.04
CA THR A 180 -9.16 -8.92 -20.49
C THR A 180 -8.05 -8.04 -21.04
N GLY A 181 -7.31 -8.56 -22.03
CA GLY A 181 -6.17 -7.89 -22.63
C GLY A 181 -4.83 -8.12 -21.90
N ALA A 182 -4.83 -8.53 -20.63
CA ALA A 182 -3.60 -8.96 -19.95
C ALA A 182 -3.19 -10.37 -20.40
N ASN A 183 -1.89 -10.59 -20.59
CA ASN A 183 -1.34 -11.87 -21.03
C ASN A 183 -0.19 -12.39 -20.15
N ALA A 184 0.12 -11.67 -19.07
CA ALA A 184 1.05 -12.10 -18.05
C ALA A 184 0.61 -11.59 -16.68
N TYR A 185 0.97 -12.31 -15.64
CA TYR A 185 0.68 -11.99 -14.25
C TYR A 185 1.93 -12.18 -13.43
N SER A 186 2.07 -11.36 -12.39
CA SER A 186 3.14 -11.53 -11.41
C SER A 186 2.55 -11.56 -10.02
N VAL A 187 2.69 -12.71 -9.36
CA VAL A 187 2.38 -12.87 -7.94
C VAL A 187 3.58 -12.42 -7.14
N ILE A 188 3.41 -11.37 -6.35
CA ILE A 188 4.47 -10.78 -5.53
C ILE A 188 4.19 -11.12 -4.08
N THR A 189 5.07 -11.92 -3.48
CA THR A 189 5.06 -12.17 -2.04
C THR A 189 5.91 -11.13 -1.33
N ILE A 190 5.43 -10.61 -0.21
CA ILE A 190 6.08 -9.62 0.63
C ILE A 190 6.34 -10.27 1.99
N SER A 191 7.61 -10.39 2.38
CA SER A 191 8.00 -10.95 3.68
C SER A 191 7.73 -9.97 4.82
N PRO A 192 7.81 -10.41 6.10
CA PRO A 192 7.65 -9.52 7.26
C PRO A 192 8.62 -8.32 7.25
N SER A 193 9.86 -8.51 6.80
CA SER A 193 10.84 -7.44 6.61
C SER A 193 10.61 -6.56 5.37
N GLY A 194 9.62 -6.90 4.54
CA GLY A 194 9.25 -6.15 3.34
C GLY A 194 9.98 -6.58 2.06
N LEU A 195 10.77 -7.67 2.10
CA LEU A 195 11.41 -8.21 0.90
C LEU A 195 10.35 -8.74 -0.07
N ARG A 196 10.53 -8.47 -1.37
CA ARG A 196 9.58 -8.86 -2.42
C ARG A 196 10.16 -9.97 -3.30
N THR A 197 9.42 -11.05 -3.47
CA THR A 197 9.73 -12.14 -4.41
C THR A 197 8.60 -12.25 -5.42
N ALA A 198 8.92 -12.39 -6.70
CA ALA A 198 7.94 -12.46 -7.79
C ALA A 198 7.86 -13.87 -8.37
N PHE A 199 6.64 -14.34 -8.62
CA PHE A 199 6.29 -15.60 -9.25
C PHE A 199 5.39 -15.30 -10.45
N ASP A 200 5.95 -15.47 -11.65
CA ASP A 200 5.29 -15.06 -12.88
C ASP A 200 4.47 -16.19 -13.49
N SER A 201 3.38 -15.84 -14.16
CA SER A 201 2.52 -16.79 -14.86
C SER A 201 1.86 -16.15 -16.07
N GLU A 202 1.66 -16.93 -17.13
CA GLU A 202 0.84 -16.53 -18.29
C GLU A 202 -0.63 -16.91 -18.11
N THR A 203 -0.97 -17.54 -16.98
CA THR A 203 -2.33 -17.99 -16.66
C THR A 203 -2.82 -17.32 -15.38
N THR A 204 -4.09 -17.57 -15.04
CA THR A 204 -4.73 -17.12 -13.80
C THR A 204 -4.36 -17.96 -12.56
N THR A 205 -3.21 -18.63 -12.60
CA THR A 205 -2.72 -19.50 -11.54
C THR A 205 -1.21 -19.40 -11.47
N ALA A 206 -0.65 -19.32 -10.26
CA ALA A 206 0.80 -19.35 -10.06
C ALA A 206 1.16 -20.22 -8.85
N GLN A 207 2.40 -20.70 -8.84
CA GLN A 207 2.97 -21.40 -7.69
C GLN A 207 3.94 -20.49 -6.96
N ILE A 208 3.75 -20.36 -5.65
CA ILE A 208 4.71 -19.75 -4.73
C ILE A 208 5.55 -20.90 -4.18
N LEU A 209 6.81 -20.97 -4.60
CA LEU A 209 7.73 -22.03 -4.19
C LEU A 209 8.45 -21.64 -2.90
N LEU A 210 8.52 -22.57 -1.95
CA LEU A 210 9.14 -22.33 -0.65
C LEU A 210 10.64 -21.99 -0.77
N GLU A 211 11.33 -22.60 -1.72
CA GLU A 211 12.77 -22.45 -1.93
C GLU A 211 13.19 -21.07 -2.46
N ASP A 212 12.28 -20.37 -3.14
CA ASP A 212 12.52 -19.03 -3.70
C ASP A 212 12.24 -17.91 -2.68
N LEU A 213 11.59 -18.25 -1.55
CA LEU A 213 11.30 -17.30 -0.49
C LEU A 213 12.52 -17.07 0.39
N PRO A 214 12.69 -15.86 0.96
CA PRO A 214 13.79 -15.58 1.86
C PRO A 214 13.76 -16.49 3.09
N ASN A 215 14.93 -16.74 3.68
CA ASN A 215 15.07 -17.45 4.95
C ASN A 215 14.60 -16.57 6.13
N GLU A 216 13.31 -16.32 6.16
CA GLU A 216 12.61 -15.51 7.15
C GLU A 216 11.28 -16.20 7.47
N ALA A 217 10.99 -16.34 8.77
CA ALA A 217 9.73 -16.89 9.25
C ALA A 217 8.69 -15.77 9.46
N GLY A 218 7.41 -16.13 9.41
CA GLY A 218 6.29 -15.26 9.76
C GLY A 218 5.24 -15.16 8.66
N THR A 219 4.40 -14.14 8.79
CA THR A 219 3.28 -13.87 7.88
C THR A 219 3.76 -13.14 6.63
N TYR A 220 3.61 -13.80 5.49
CA TYR A 220 3.82 -13.20 4.18
C TYR A 220 2.49 -12.69 3.63
N THR A 221 2.52 -11.58 2.90
CA THR A 221 1.39 -11.13 2.09
C THR A 221 1.67 -11.47 0.63
N TRP A 222 0.72 -12.06 -0.08
CA TRP A 222 0.83 -12.21 -1.53
C TRP A 222 -0.14 -11.27 -2.23
N ARG A 223 0.37 -10.65 -3.28
CA ARG A 223 -0.35 -9.72 -4.14
C ARG A 223 -0.17 -10.17 -5.58
N VAL A 224 -1.01 -9.70 -6.48
CA VAL A 224 -0.86 -9.96 -7.91
C VAL A 224 -1.04 -8.68 -8.69
N ALA A 225 -0.35 -8.58 -9.83
CA ALA A 225 -0.58 -7.54 -10.82
C ALA A 225 -0.69 -8.17 -12.22
N PRO A 226 -1.62 -7.69 -13.06
CA PRO A 226 -1.73 -8.08 -14.44
C PRO A 226 -0.80 -7.21 -15.29
N TYR A 227 -0.23 -7.83 -16.31
CA TYR A 227 0.69 -7.23 -17.25
C TYR A 227 0.23 -7.51 -18.67
N TRP A 228 0.57 -6.58 -19.54
CA TRP A 228 0.61 -6.82 -20.97
C TRP A 228 2.05 -6.81 -21.45
N THR A 229 2.38 -7.72 -22.35
CA THR A 229 3.66 -7.73 -23.03
C THR A 229 3.56 -8.34 -24.42
N ASN A 230 4.42 -7.93 -25.34
CA ASN A 230 4.69 -8.59 -26.61
C ASN A 230 6.09 -9.23 -26.63
N SER A 231 6.67 -9.45 -25.44
CA SER A 231 8.05 -9.84 -25.25
C SER A 231 8.22 -10.88 -24.16
N THR A 232 9.16 -11.78 -24.36
CA THR A 232 9.58 -12.74 -23.33
C THR A 232 10.44 -12.08 -22.24
N TYR A 233 10.86 -10.82 -22.44
CA TYR A 233 11.69 -10.11 -21.48
C TYR A 233 10.85 -9.35 -20.46
N ARG A 234 10.94 -9.77 -19.19
CA ARG A 234 10.21 -9.17 -18.06
C ARG A 234 10.34 -7.66 -17.92
N TYR A 235 11.51 -7.09 -18.24
CA TYR A 235 11.73 -5.64 -18.17
C TYR A 235 10.93 -4.83 -19.20
N GLN A 236 10.32 -5.49 -20.19
CA GLN A 236 9.42 -4.87 -21.17
C GLN A 236 7.94 -5.05 -20.82
N TRP A 237 7.64 -5.72 -19.71
CA TRP A 237 6.26 -5.93 -19.28
C TRP A 237 5.68 -4.62 -18.76
N GLN A 238 4.46 -4.32 -19.21
CA GLN A 238 3.74 -3.11 -18.84
C GLN A 238 2.63 -3.49 -17.87
N GLN A 239 2.75 -3.00 -16.64
CA GLN A 239 1.75 -3.23 -15.61
C GLN A 239 0.44 -2.53 -15.99
N VAL A 240 -0.64 -3.29 -16.08
CA VAL A 240 -1.95 -2.76 -16.50
C VAL A 240 -2.71 -2.17 -15.32
N CYS A 241 -2.67 -2.82 -14.15
CA CYS A 241 -3.39 -2.39 -12.95
C CYS A 241 -2.50 -2.41 -11.70
N LEU A 242 -2.87 -1.62 -10.68
CA LEU A 242 -2.22 -1.67 -9.37
C LEU A 242 -2.27 -3.07 -8.76
N LEU A 243 -1.33 -3.36 -7.85
CA LEU A 243 -1.28 -4.67 -7.19
C LEU A 243 -2.53 -4.86 -6.32
N GLN A 244 -3.26 -5.96 -6.49
CA GLN A 244 -4.34 -6.36 -5.60
C GLN A 244 -3.83 -7.41 -4.59
N THR A 245 -4.31 -7.33 -3.35
CA THR A 245 -3.93 -8.27 -2.29
C THR A 245 -4.78 -9.52 -2.39
N GLY A 246 -4.13 -10.67 -2.59
CA GLY A 246 -4.81 -11.95 -2.64
C GLY A 246 -4.95 -12.64 -1.28
N GLY A 247 -4.09 -12.29 -0.33
CA GLY A 247 -4.17 -12.75 1.06
C GLY A 247 -2.81 -12.87 1.73
N THR A 248 -2.76 -13.63 2.81
CA THR A 248 -1.53 -13.92 3.55
C THR A 248 -1.25 -15.42 3.59
N PHE A 249 -0.04 -15.82 3.96
CA PHE A 249 0.31 -17.19 4.32
C PHE A 249 1.43 -17.19 5.36
N GLU A 250 1.51 -18.27 6.13
CA GLU A 250 2.56 -18.44 7.13
C GLU A 250 3.70 -19.26 6.55
N LYS A 251 4.93 -18.88 6.88
CA LYS A 251 6.14 -19.62 6.53
C LYS A 251 7.03 -19.80 7.74
N MET A 252 7.58 -21.00 7.90
CA MET A 252 8.61 -21.29 8.91
C MET A 252 9.99 -20.80 8.46
N LEU A 253 10.95 -20.77 9.39
CA LEU A 253 12.35 -20.47 9.04
C LEU A 253 12.89 -21.62 8.17
N THR A 254 13.54 -21.30 7.05
CA THR A 254 14.01 -22.27 6.05
C THR A 254 15.49 -22.07 5.76
N GLY A 255 16.34 -22.93 6.32
CA GLY A 255 17.80 -22.82 6.18
C GLY A 255 18.50 -23.30 7.44
N TYR A 256 19.83 -23.37 7.47
CA TYR A 256 20.55 -23.78 8.67
C TYR A 256 20.59 -22.60 9.69
N PRO A 257 20.17 -22.76 10.96
CA PRO A 257 19.88 -24.00 11.69
C PRO A 257 18.38 -24.15 12.05
N ALA A 258 17.46 -24.04 11.09
CA ALA A 258 16.02 -24.31 11.29
C ALA A 258 15.78 -25.73 11.87
N THR A 259 16.66 -26.68 11.57
CA THR A 259 16.66 -28.04 12.15
C THR A 259 17.14 -28.11 13.60
N ALA A 260 17.94 -27.16 14.09
CA ALA A 260 18.39 -27.18 15.49
C ALA A 260 17.29 -26.70 16.43
N THR A 261 16.53 -25.67 16.04
CA THR A 261 15.44 -25.14 16.86
C THR A 261 14.20 -26.05 16.83
N ALA A 262 13.89 -26.67 15.68
CA ALA A 262 12.81 -27.65 15.59
C ALA A 262 13.08 -28.94 16.40
N ARG A 263 14.35 -29.41 16.47
CA ARG A 263 14.72 -30.55 17.32
C ARG A 263 14.72 -30.20 18.81
N ALA A 264 15.16 -29.00 19.17
CA ALA A 264 15.09 -28.51 20.54
C ALA A 264 13.65 -28.35 21.06
N ALA A 265 12.70 -27.97 20.19
CA ALA A 265 11.28 -27.91 20.53
C ALA A 265 10.60 -29.30 20.57
N ALA A 266 11.13 -30.28 19.82
CA ALA A 266 10.64 -31.66 19.79
C ALA A 266 11.27 -32.57 20.88
N GLY A 267 12.15 -32.04 21.73
CA GLY A 267 12.79 -32.80 22.81
C GLY A 267 13.71 -33.94 22.33
N GLN A 268 14.32 -33.78 21.14
CA GLN A 268 15.32 -34.72 20.59
C GLN A 268 16.73 -34.18 20.71
#